data_AF-A0A1Y2LHH2-F1
#
_entry.id   AF-A0A1Y2LHH2-F1
#
_cell.length_a   1.000
_cell.length_b   1.000
_cell.length_c   1.000
_cell.angle_alpha   90.00
_cell.angle_beta   90.00
_cell.angle_gamma   90.00
#
_symmetry.space_group_name_H-M   'P 1'
#
loop_
_entity.id
_entity.type
_entity.pdbx_description
1 polymer ?
#
loop_
_entity_poly.entity_id
_entity_poly.type
_entity_poly.pdbx_seq_one_letter_code
_entity_poly.pdbx_strand_id
1 'polypeptide(L)'
;MTRIAFRTILTLLGLSLLAACGSDMRTMPDNHMQTIAYLFAKRDVDAPMPRGWRQLNGAEINYRFANETYAVYSVDEDEELLVMHLSDNGTGRLEADDDREKCIWNSMVDQLNLECDDTDMEWRIYTNGPDLIAIDLDEDEFAVLRKRPGR
;
A
#
# COMPACT_ATOMS: atom_id res chain seq x y z
N MET A 1 -22.02 -48.47 -16.17
CA MET A 1 -22.27 -47.01 -16.06
C MET A 1 -21.36 -46.46 -14.96
N THR A 2 -20.10 -46.13 -15.26
CA THR A 2 -19.10 -45.74 -14.23
C THR A 2 -17.98 -44.88 -14.85
N ARG A 3 -18.32 -43.91 -15.71
CA ARG A 3 -17.34 -42.98 -16.31
C ARG A 3 -17.70 -41.50 -16.24
N ILE A 4 -18.86 -41.15 -15.66
CA ILE A 4 -19.33 -39.75 -15.60
C ILE A 4 -18.86 -39.04 -14.32
N ALA A 5 -18.54 -39.76 -13.25
CA ALA A 5 -18.25 -39.17 -11.94
C ALA A 5 -16.83 -38.58 -11.77
N PHE A 6 -15.87 -38.92 -12.63
CA PHE A 6 -14.47 -38.51 -12.43
C PHE A 6 -14.12 -37.13 -13.00
N ARG A 7 -14.90 -36.63 -13.97
CA ARG A 7 -14.65 -35.32 -14.61
C ARG A 7 -15.19 -34.14 -13.82
N THR A 8 -16.28 -34.33 -13.06
CA THR A 8 -16.91 -33.28 -12.25
C THR A 8 -16.15 -32.95 -10.96
N ILE A 9 -15.38 -33.91 -10.42
CA ILE A 9 -14.56 -33.69 -9.22
C ILE A 9 -13.33 -32.83 -9.54
N LEU A 10 -12.72 -33.00 -10.72
CA LEU A 10 -11.55 -32.21 -11.13
C LEU A 10 -11.89 -30.72 -11.38
N THR A 11 -13.09 -30.43 -11.89
CA THR A 11 -13.52 -29.04 -12.12
C THR A 11 -13.78 -28.29 -10.82
N LEU A 12 -14.28 -28.98 -9.78
CA LEU A 12 -14.51 -28.37 -8.46
C LEU A 12 -13.20 -28.14 -7.68
N LEU A 13 -12.17 -28.97 -7.86
CA LEU A 13 -10.84 -28.69 -7.31
C LEU A 13 -10.12 -27.53 -8.01
N GLY A 14 -10.35 -27.33 -9.32
CA GLY A 14 -9.77 -26.22 -10.07
C GLY A 14 -10.32 -24.85 -9.66
N LEU A 15 -11.59 -24.80 -9.23
CA LEU A 15 -12.24 -23.55 -8.78
C LEU A 15 -11.82 -23.12 -7.36
N SER A 16 -11.33 -24.03 -6.52
CA SER A 16 -10.83 -23.70 -5.17
C SER A 16 -9.46 -23.02 -5.17
N LEU A 17 -8.72 -23.06 -6.28
CA LEU A 17 -7.40 -22.42 -6.41
C LEU A 17 -7.46 -20.93 -6.82
N LEU A 18 -8.65 -20.39 -7.06
CA LEU A 18 -8.87 -18.96 -7.33
C LEU A 18 -9.21 -18.15 -6.06
N ALA A 19 -9.20 -18.78 -4.88
CA ALA A 19 -9.19 -18.06 -3.60
C ALA A 19 -7.79 -17.46 -3.30
N ALA A 20 -7.10 -16.93 -4.31
CA ALA A 20 -6.18 -15.83 -4.10
C ALA A 20 -7.01 -14.54 -3.99
N CYS A 21 -7.95 -14.53 -3.05
CA CYS A 21 -8.56 -13.31 -2.55
C CYS A 21 -7.47 -12.62 -1.72
N GLY A 22 -6.53 -11.95 -2.39
CA GLY A 22 -5.80 -10.88 -1.73
C GLY A 22 -6.84 -9.96 -1.13
N SER A 23 -6.72 -9.65 0.17
CA SER A 23 -7.57 -8.66 0.81
C SER A 23 -7.53 -7.40 -0.06
N ASP A 24 -8.69 -6.96 -0.54
CA ASP A 24 -8.75 -5.67 -1.22
C ASP A 24 -8.28 -4.64 -0.20
N MET A 25 -7.19 -3.95 -0.52
CA MET A 25 -6.61 -2.89 0.29
C MET A 25 -7.64 -1.84 0.72
N ARG A 26 -8.68 -1.63 -0.10
CA ARG A 26 -9.81 -0.73 0.18
C ARG A 26 -10.63 -1.16 1.40
N THR A 27 -10.55 -2.44 1.76
CA THR A 27 -11.30 -3.06 2.85
C THR A 27 -10.39 -3.65 3.92
N MET A 28 -9.12 -3.24 3.97
CA MET A 28 -8.16 -3.74 4.95
C MET A 28 -8.70 -3.53 6.38
N PRO A 29 -8.99 -4.63 7.12
CA PRO A 29 -9.47 -4.52 8.50
C PRO A 29 -8.40 -3.98 9.44
N ASP A 30 -8.81 -3.27 10.50
CA ASP A 30 -7.88 -2.63 11.42
C ASP A 30 -6.94 -3.62 12.14
N ASN A 31 -7.42 -4.83 12.45
CA ASN A 31 -6.57 -5.87 13.04
C ASN A 31 -5.47 -6.37 12.10
N HIS A 32 -5.73 -6.38 10.78
CA HIS A 32 -4.73 -6.73 9.77
C HIS A 32 -3.71 -5.61 9.64
N MET A 33 -4.16 -4.36 9.59
CA MET A 33 -3.27 -3.18 9.62
C MET A 33 -2.35 -3.22 10.83
N GLN A 34 -2.89 -3.42 12.04
CA GLN A 34 -2.11 -3.53 13.28
C GLN A 34 -1.11 -4.69 13.24
N THR A 35 -1.48 -5.81 12.60
CA THR A 35 -0.57 -6.94 12.42
C THR A 35 0.61 -6.56 11.53
N ILE A 36 0.36 -5.82 10.44
CA ILE A 36 1.42 -5.32 9.56
C ILE A 36 2.29 -4.32 10.32
N ALA A 37 1.69 -3.31 10.97
CA ALA A 37 2.42 -2.32 11.75
C ALA A 37 3.35 -3.01 12.78
N TYR A 38 2.82 -3.97 13.55
CA TYR A 38 3.63 -4.75 14.51
C TYR A 38 4.80 -5.50 13.87
N LEU A 39 4.65 -6.02 12.64
CA LEU A 39 5.74 -6.70 11.93
C LEU A 39 6.87 -5.74 11.55
N PHE A 40 6.58 -4.45 11.38
CA PHE A 40 7.51 -3.43 10.92
C PHE A 40 8.04 -2.51 12.04
N ALA A 41 7.36 -2.37 13.18
CA ALA A 41 7.67 -1.43 14.29
C ALA A 41 9.00 -1.62 15.03
N LYS A 42 9.79 -2.63 14.66
CA LYS A 42 11.13 -2.85 15.23
C LYS A 42 12.14 -3.22 14.15
N ARG A 43 11.77 -3.02 12.89
CA ARG A 43 12.63 -3.33 11.77
C ARG A 43 13.47 -2.11 11.46
N ASP A 44 14.74 -2.37 11.22
CA ASP A 44 15.62 -1.42 10.55
C ASP A 44 15.18 -1.28 9.09
N VAL A 45 15.03 -0.05 8.60
CA VAL A 45 14.61 0.26 7.22
C VAL A 45 15.59 -0.25 6.17
N ASP A 46 16.87 -0.42 6.53
CA ASP A 46 17.90 -1.00 5.68
C ASP A 46 17.91 -2.54 5.72
N ALA A 47 17.19 -3.15 6.67
CA ALA A 47 17.12 -4.60 6.75
C ALA A 47 16.36 -5.18 5.54
N PRO A 48 16.76 -6.36 5.05
CA PRO A 48 16.02 -7.02 3.97
C PRO A 48 14.54 -7.17 4.30
N MET A 49 13.69 -6.85 3.31
CA MET A 49 12.25 -7.01 3.44
C MET A 49 11.86 -8.47 3.70
N PRO A 50 10.76 -8.73 4.44
CA PRO A 50 10.29 -10.09 4.68
C PRO A 50 10.02 -10.83 3.36
N ARG A 51 10.14 -12.15 3.38
CA ARG A 51 9.91 -12.98 2.19
C ARG A 51 8.52 -12.69 1.59
N GLY A 52 8.50 -12.45 0.28
CA GLY A 52 7.26 -12.16 -0.47
C GLY A 52 7.02 -10.68 -0.71
N TRP A 53 7.71 -9.80 0.01
CA TRP A 53 7.70 -8.36 -0.26
C TRP A 53 8.69 -8.01 -1.37
N ARG A 54 8.33 -7.05 -2.21
CA ARG A 54 9.19 -6.46 -3.23
C ARG A 54 8.90 -4.98 -3.36
N GLN A 55 9.89 -4.22 -3.80
CA GLN A 55 9.71 -2.82 -4.14
C GLN A 55 8.88 -2.68 -5.43
N LEU A 56 8.08 -1.63 -5.49
CA LEU A 56 7.42 -1.17 -6.70
C LEU A 56 8.37 -0.28 -7.50
N ASN A 57 8.37 -0.42 -8.82
CA ASN A 57 9.01 0.60 -9.67
C ASN A 57 8.07 1.79 -9.91
N GLY A 58 8.58 2.87 -10.48
CA GLY A 58 7.86 4.11 -10.72
C GLY A 58 6.62 3.96 -11.61
N ALA A 59 6.64 3.02 -12.57
CA ALA A 59 5.46 2.73 -13.39
C ALA A 59 4.35 2.02 -12.59
N GLU A 60 4.72 1.11 -11.69
CA GLU A 60 3.78 0.46 -10.78
C GLU A 60 3.23 1.42 -9.72
N ILE A 61 4.06 2.33 -9.22
CA ILE A 61 3.62 3.41 -8.32
C ILE A 61 2.59 4.29 -9.06
N ASN A 62 2.93 4.81 -10.24
CA ASN A 62 2.00 5.63 -11.00
C ASN A 62 0.66 4.91 -11.27
N TYR A 63 0.71 3.64 -11.67
CA TYR A 63 -0.50 2.85 -11.91
C TYR A 63 -1.37 2.65 -10.66
N ARG A 64 -0.75 2.51 -9.48
CA ARG A 64 -1.49 2.21 -8.23
C ARG A 64 -2.02 3.46 -7.54
N PHE A 65 -1.31 4.57 -7.65
CA PHE A 65 -1.55 5.78 -6.86
C PHE A 65 -2.24 6.90 -7.65
N ALA A 66 -2.13 6.94 -8.98
CA ALA A 66 -2.79 7.96 -9.78
C ALA A 66 -4.31 7.89 -9.65
N ASN A 67 -4.92 9.03 -9.30
CA ASN A 67 -6.35 9.20 -9.03
C ASN A 67 -6.87 8.30 -7.89
N GLU A 68 -6.06 8.10 -6.85
CA GLU A 68 -6.41 7.26 -5.71
C GLU A 68 -6.16 7.99 -4.39
N THR A 69 -6.83 7.50 -3.34
CA THR A 69 -6.69 8.01 -1.98
C THR A 69 -6.18 6.91 -1.06
N TYR A 70 -5.21 7.22 -0.23
CA TYR A 70 -4.61 6.34 0.77
C TYR A 70 -4.69 6.97 2.15
N ALA A 71 -4.95 6.13 3.13
CA ALA A 71 -4.68 6.36 4.54
C ALA A 71 -3.28 5.83 4.83
N VAL A 72 -2.43 6.68 5.38
CA VAL A 72 -1.04 6.40 5.71
C VAL A 72 -0.95 6.33 7.23
N TYR A 73 -0.44 5.22 7.75
CA TYR A 73 -0.26 4.98 9.18
C TYR A 73 1.22 4.84 9.45
N SER A 74 1.87 5.86 10.06
CA SER A 74 3.24 5.67 10.57
C SER A 74 3.23 4.56 11.61
N VAL A 75 4.28 3.74 11.59
CA VAL A 75 4.41 2.56 12.45
C VAL A 75 5.05 2.91 13.79
N ASP A 76 5.87 3.95 13.85
CA ASP A 76 6.66 4.33 15.03
C ASP A 76 6.08 5.55 15.78
N GLU A 77 5.25 6.35 15.13
CA GLU A 77 4.52 7.43 15.78
C GLU A 77 3.15 6.99 16.32
N ASP A 78 2.86 7.37 17.57
CA ASP A 78 1.54 7.23 18.18
C ASP A 78 0.54 8.16 17.47
N GLU A 79 -0.01 7.68 16.35
CA GLU A 79 -1.25 8.14 15.73
C GLU A 79 -1.28 9.56 15.12
N GLU A 80 -0.67 9.73 13.94
CA GLU A 80 -1.20 10.68 12.95
C GLU A 80 -1.60 9.95 11.67
N LEU A 81 -2.91 9.88 11.43
CA LEU A 81 -3.46 9.36 10.19
C LEU A 81 -3.33 10.42 9.11
N LEU A 82 -2.30 10.30 8.29
CA LEU A 82 -2.17 11.11 7.10
C LEU A 82 -3.06 10.55 5.97
N VAL A 83 -3.92 11.40 5.40
CA VAL A 83 -4.74 11.06 4.24
C VAL A 83 -4.12 11.67 2.99
N MET A 84 -3.57 10.79 2.14
CA MET A 84 -2.94 11.16 0.88
C MET A 84 -3.91 10.95 -0.29
N HIS A 85 -4.19 12.00 -1.04
CA HIS A 85 -4.98 11.96 -2.28
C HIS A 85 -4.13 12.40 -3.48
N LEU A 86 -3.89 11.51 -4.44
CA LEU A 86 -3.04 11.78 -5.58
C LEU A 86 -3.87 11.77 -6.87
N SER A 87 -3.91 12.89 -7.58
CA SER A 87 -4.59 13.02 -8.88
C SER A 87 -3.70 12.55 -10.03
N ASP A 88 -4.29 12.09 -11.12
CA ASP A 88 -3.57 11.59 -12.30
C ASP A 88 -2.79 12.66 -13.10
N ASN A 89 -3.06 13.94 -12.82
CA ASN A 89 -2.37 15.08 -13.41
C ASN A 89 -1.11 15.52 -12.64
N GLY A 90 -0.68 14.74 -11.63
CA GLY A 90 0.50 15.07 -10.80
C GLY A 90 0.23 16.02 -9.64
N THR A 91 -1.02 16.37 -9.33
CA THR A 91 -1.36 17.14 -8.12
C THR A 91 -1.75 16.24 -6.95
N GLY A 92 -1.35 16.62 -5.74
CA GLY A 92 -1.65 16.01 -4.44
C GLY A 92 -2.07 17.06 -3.41
N ARG A 93 -2.03 16.79 -2.10
CA ARG A 93 -3.12 16.06 -1.47
C ARG A 93 -2.88 15.50 -0.07
N LEU A 94 -2.24 16.19 0.87
CA LEU A 94 -2.12 15.69 2.24
C LEU A 94 -3.16 16.29 3.19
N GLU A 95 -3.68 15.49 4.11
CA GLU A 95 -4.63 15.88 5.15
C GLU A 95 -4.30 15.14 6.45
N ALA A 96 -4.00 15.89 7.51
CA ALA A 96 -3.80 15.41 8.88
C ALA A 96 -4.35 16.48 9.84
N ASP A 97 -5.05 16.09 10.91
CA ASP A 97 -5.47 16.97 12.02
C ASP A 97 -6.03 18.36 11.64
N ASP A 98 -6.97 18.37 10.69
CA ASP A 98 -7.62 19.56 10.11
C ASP A 98 -6.70 20.48 9.27
N ASP A 99 -5.41 20.15 9.17
CA ASP A 99 -4.46 20.75 8.24
C ASP A 99 -4.49 20.04 6.89
N ARG A 100 -4.23 20.83 5.85
CA ARG A 100 -4.35 20.39 4.46
C ARG A 100 -3.34 21.07 3.58
N GLU A 101 -2.40 20.28 3.10
CA GLU A 101 -1.33 20.74 2.22
C GLU A 101 -1.58 20.33 0.79
N LYS A 102 -1.36 21.27 -0.13
CA LYS A 102 -1.32 20.95 -1.55
C LYS A 102 0.06 20.44 -1.87
N CYS A 103 0.10 19.47 -2.77
CA CYS A 103 1.36 18.90 -3.21
C CYS A 103 1.42 18.79 -4.71
N ILE A 104 2.63 18.70 -5.24
CA ILE A 104 2.91 18.10 -6.54
C ILE A 104 3.48 16.71 -6.24
N TRP A 105 3.08 15.71 -7.01
CA TRP A 105 3.62 14.37 -6.85
C TRP A 105 4.08 13.78 -8.17
N ASN A 106 5.05 12.87 -8.08
CA ASN A 106 5.53 12.11 -9.21
C ASN A 106 6.07 10.75 -8.74
N SER A 107 6.39 9.87 -9.69
CA SER A 107 7.09 8.62 -9.41
C SER A 107 8.37 8.51 -10.22
N MET A 108 9.48 8.97 -9.65
CA MET A 108 10.78 8.85 -10.27
C MET A 108 11.42 7.50 -9.95
N VAL A 109 11.77 6.74 -10.99
CA VAL A 109 12.51 5.46 -10.93
C VAL A 109 11.81 4.37 -10.12
N ASP A 110 11.83 4.46 -8.79
CA ASP A 110 11.36 3.50 -7.81
C ASP A 110 10.87 4.14 -6.50
N GLN A 111 10.67 5.47 -6.52
CA GLN A 111 10.17 6.29 -5.41
C GLN A 111 8.85 6.97 -5.74
N LEU A 112 8.08 7.26 -4.71
CA LEU A 112 6.94 8.18 -4.72
C LEU A 112 7.42 9.48 -4.07
N ASN A 113 7.44 10.57 -4.82
CA ASN A 113 7.89 11.87 -4.34
C ASN A 113 6.69 12.81 -4.23
N LEU A 114 6.59 13.50 -3.11
CA LEU A 114 5.60 14.55 -2.85
C LEU A 114 6.34 15.82 -2.45
N GLU A 115 6.09 16.90 -3.19
CA GLU A 115 6.55 18.25 -2.86
C GLU A 115 5.32 19.02 -2.36
N CYS A 116 5.20 19.24 -1.05
CA CYS A 116 4.07 19.92 -0.43
C CYS A 116 4.44 21.34 0.02
N ASP A 117 3.44 22.11 0.45
CA ASP A 117 3.63 23.53 0.78
C ASP A 117 4.65 23.73 1.93
N ASP A 118 4.68 22.83 2.92
CA ASP A 118 5.52 22.95 4.12
C ASP A 118 6.48 21.75 4.33
N THR A 119 6.30 20.66 3.60
CA THR A 119 7.14 19.45 3.70
C THR A 119 7.33 18.78 2.34
N ASP A 120 8.49 18.17 2.14
CA ASP A 120 8.76 17.27 1.02
C ASP A 120 8.90 15.86 1.58
N MET A 121 8.43 14.85 0.84
CA MET A 121 8.50 13.45 1.25
C MET A 121 8.96 12.56 0.08
N GLU A 122 9.94 11.71 0.35
CA GLU A 122 10.41 10.69 -0.60
C GLU A 122 10.19 9.27 -0.06
N TRP A 123 9.33 8.49 -0.72
CA TRP A 123 8.95 7.17 -0.21
C TRP A 123 9.33 6.03 -1.14
N ARG A 124 9.92 4.95 -0.60
CA ARG A 124 10.02 3.66 -1.30
C ARG A 124 8.82 2.79 -0.98
N ILE A 125 8.09 2.37 -2.00
CA ILE A 125 6.88 1.57 -1.82
C ILE A 125 7.15 0.09 -2.02
N TYR A 126 6.74 -0.73 -1.06
CA TYR A 126 6.84 -2.18 -1.09
C TYR A 126 5.46 -2.83 -1.09
N THR A 127 5.35 -3.98 -1.75
CA THR A 127 4.14 -4.80 -1.76
C THR A 127 4.46 -6.27 -1.61
N ASN A 128 3.58 -7.01 -0.94
CA ASN A 128 3.51 -8.46 -0.98
C ASN A 128 2.38 -8.98 -1.89
N GLY A 129 1.71 -8.08 -2.62
CA GLY A 129 0.48 -8.34 -3.36
C GLY A 129 -0.72 -7.62 -2.74
N PRO A 130 -1.30 -8.14 -1.64
CA PRO A 130 -2.45 -7.53 -0.97
C PRO A 130 -2.12 -6.31 -0.11
N ASP A 131 -0.88 -6.14 0.35
CA ASP A 131 -0.50 -5.08 1.29
C ASP A 131 0.49 -4.11 0.64
N LEU A 132 0.54 -2.89 1.18
CA LEU A 132 1.53 -1.87 0.85
C LEU A 132 2.14 -1.30 2.13
N ILE A 133 3.46 -1.13 2.08
CA ILE A 133 4.28 -0.45 3.08
C ILE A 133 5.12 0.60 2.34
N ALA A 134 5.21 1.79 2.89
CA ALA A 134 6.19 2.79 2.52
C ALA A 134 7.36 2.75 3.50
N ILE A 135 8.56 3.03 3.01
CA ILE A 135 9.66 3.54 3.82
C ILE A 135 9.73 5.03 3.53
N ASP A 136 9.59 5.85 4.56
CA ASP A 136 9.95 7.26 4.51
C ASP A 136 11.47 7.37 4.53
N LEU A 137 12.05 7.97 3.48
CA LEU A 137 13.51 8.07 3.33
C LEU A 137 14.11 9.26 4.09
N ASP A 138 13.29 10.22 4.51
CA ASP A 138 13.73 11.38 5.28
C ASP A 138 13.67 11.08 6.78
N GLU A 139 12.66 10.32 7.21
CA GLU A 139 12.44 9.96 8.62
C GLU A 139 13.02 8.59 9.00
N ASP A 140 13.41 7.77 8.02
CA ASP A 140 13.84 6.37 8.23
C ASP A 140 12.78 5.52 8.94
N GLU A 141 11.51 5.74 8.61
CA GLU A 141 10.36 5.08 9.23
C GLU A 141 9.52 4.26 8.25
N PHE A 142 8.80 3.26 8.78
CA PHE A 142 7.82 2.51 8.01
C PHE A 142 6.42 3.12 8.15
N ALA A 143 5.66 3.13 7.05
CA ALA A 143 4.25 3.47 7.08
C ALA A 143 3.38 2.43 6.36
N VAL A 144 2.26 2.03 6.97
CA VAL A 144 1.27 1.16 6.33
C VAL A 144 0.36 1.99 5.44
N LEU A 145 0.24 1.59 4.17
CA LEU A 145 -0.62 2.26 3.21
C LEU A 145 -1.92 1.49 3.02
N ARG A 146 -3.04 2.08 3.44
CA ARG A 146 -4.38 1.52 3.25
C ARG A 146 -5.15 2.34 2.22
N LYS A 147 -5.50 1.71 1.10
CA LYS A 147 -6.32 2.36 0.07
C LYS A 147 -7.69 2.74 0.66
N ARG A 148 -8.20 3.91 0.33
CA ARG A 148 -9.55 4.35 0.70
C ARG A 148 -10.47 4.22 -0.51
N PRO A 149 -11.75 3.89 -0.33
CA PRO A 149 -12.74 4.04 -1.39
C PRO A 149 -12.74 5.49 -1.88
N GLY A 150 -12.69 5.71 -3.19
CA GLY A 150 -12.87 7.03 -3.78
C GLY A 150 -14.22 7.61 -3.35
N ARG A 151 -14.23 8.90 -2.97
CA ARG A 151 -15.47 9.63 -2.70
C ARG A 151 -16.18 9.97 -4.01
#